data_AF-A0A1G6PRP4-F1
#
_entry.id   AF-A0A1G6PRP4-F1
#
_cell.length_a   1.000
_cell.length_b   1.000
_cell.length_c   1.000
_cell.angle_alpha   90.00
_cell.angle_beta   90.00
_cell.angle_gamma   90.00
#
_symmetry.space_group_name_H-M   'P 1'
#
loop_
_entity.id
_entity.type
_entity.pdbx_description
1 polymer ?
#
loop_
_entity_poly.entity_id
_entity_poly.type
_entity_poly.pdbx_seq_one_letter_code
_entity_poly.pdbx_strand_id
1 'polypeptide(L)' 'MLRSNKEKQNELEFVCIEELVPEDHLLRKVDKHIDFSFITD' A
#
# COMPACT_ATOMS: atom_id res chain seq x y z
N MET A 1 -5.71 3.38 -4.04
CA MET A 1 -6.65 2.97 -5.09
C MET A 1 -5.91 2.10 -6.09
N LEU A 2 -6.38 0.87 -6.35
CA LEU A 2 -5.88 0.03 -7.44
C LEU A 2 -6.18 0.74 -8.76
N ARG A 3 -5.18 1.48 -9.27
CA ARG A 3 -5.27 2.05 -10.61
C ARG A 3 -5.26 0.88 -11.58
N SER A 4 -6.24 0.82 -12.47
CA SER A 4 -6.17 -0.02 -13.66
C SER A 4 -5.06 0.56 -14.54
N ASN A 5 -3.82 0.21 -14.23
CA ASN A 5 -2.63 0.55 -15.01
C ASN A 5 -2.81 -0.05 -16.41
N LYS A 6 -3.38 0.75 -17.32
CA LYS A 6 -3.53 0.40 -18.74
C LYS A 6 -2.18 0.26 -19.42
N GLU A 7 -1.14 0.88 -18.86
CA GLU A 7 0.24 0.58 -19.17
C GLU A 7 0.68 -0.55 -18.24
N LYS A 8 0.50 -1.78 -18.73
CA LYS A 8 1.11 -2.95 -18.13
C LYS A 8 2.58 -2.61 -17.89
N GLN A 9 3.00 -2.70 -16.63
CA GLN A 9 4.38 -2.53 -16.21
C GLN A 9 5.24 -3.52 -17.01
N ASN A 10 5.83 -3.04 -18.11
CA ASN A 10 6.59 -3.86 -19.07
C ASN A 10 8.07 -3.96 -18.66
N GLU A 11 8.47 -3.31 -17.56
CA GLU A 11 9.84 -3.20 -17.08
C GLU A 11 9.91 -3.49 -15.56
N LEU A 12 11.07 -3.96 -15.09
CA LEU A 12 11.32 -4.22 -13.67
C LEU A 12 11.39 -2.89 -12.89
N GLU A 13 10.51 -2.72 -11.91
CA GLU A 13 10.50 -1.54 -11.04
C GLU A 13 10.91 -1.94 -9.61
N PHE A 14 11.87 -1.22 -9.04
CA PHE A 14 12.21 -1.31 -7.62
C PHE A 14 11.51 -0.17 -6.89
N VAL A 15 10.56 -0.53 -6.02
CA VAL A 15 9.85 0.42 -5.14
C VAL A 15 9.89 -0.09 -3.70
N CYS A 16 10.10 0.81 -2.75
CA CYS A 16 9.96 0.49 -1.33
C CYS A 16 8.46 0.44 -0.97
N ILE A 17 8.05 -0.57 -0.21
CA ILE A 17 6.63 -0.76 0.15
C ILE A 17 6.12 0.44 0.97
N GLU A 18 6.99 1.01 1.79
CA GLU A 18 6.72 2.18 2.64
C GLU A 18 6.41 3.44 1.82
N GLU A 19 6.96 3.54 0.60
CA GLU A 19 6.75 4.66 -0.32
C GLU A 19 5.43 4.54 -1.09
N LEU A 20 4.83 3.35 -1.14
CA LEU A 20 3.52 3.13 -1.79
C LEU A 20 2.35 3.73 -1.00
N VAL A 21 2.56 4.02 0.28
CA VAL A 21 1.55 4.61 1.16
C VAL A 21 2.05 5.97 1.65
N PRO A 22 1.54 7.11 1.13
CA PRO A 22 1.97 8.44 1.57
C PRO A 22 1.77 8.70 3.07
N GLU A 23 2.54 9.64 3.63
CA GLU A 23 2.52 9.92 5.07
C GLU A 23 1.17 10.35 5.63
N ASP A 24 0.43 11.18 4.90
CA ASP A 24 -0.91 11.63 5.30
C ASP A 24 -2.04 10.70 4.81
N HIS A 25 -1.70 9.49 4.37
CA HIS A 25 -2.71 8.56 3.86
C HIS A 25 -3.57 7.99 5.00
N LEU A 26 -4.88 7.90 4.77
CA LEU A 26 -5.87 7.38 5.74
C LEU A 26 -5.51 6.01 6.29
N LEU A 27 -4.94 5.12 5.46
CA LEU A 27 -4.51 3.79 5.90
C LEU A 27 -3.51 3.83 7.05
N ARG A 28 -2.60 4.81 7.11
CA ARG A 28 -1.66 4.96 8.23
C ARG A 28 -2.38 5.41 9.51
N LYS A 29 -3.49 6.15 9.39
CA LYS A 29 -4.33 6.54 10.53
C LYS A 29 -5.12 5.35 11.04
N VAL A 30 -5.61 4.50 10.13
CA VAL A 30 -6.34 3.27 10.48
C VAL A 30 -5.40 2.25 11.14
N ASP A 31 -4.23 2.00 10.58
CA ASP A 31 -3.19 1.10 11.12
C ASP A 31 -2.77 1.46 12.56
N LYS A 32 -2.69 2.76 12.87
CA LYS A 32 -2.42 3.22 14.25
C LYS A 32 -3.50 2.88 15.27
N HIS A 33 -4.72 2.60 14.83
CA HIS A 33 -5.89 2.45 15.69
C HIS A 33 -6.57 1.09 15.60
N ILE A 34 -6.19 0.27 14.61
CA ILE A 34 -6.74 -1.06 14.39
C ILE A 34 -5.58 -2.05 14.34
N ASP A 35 -5.61 -3.04 15.22
CA ASP A 35 -4.69 -4.17 15.17
C ASP A 35 -5.12 -5.14 14.06
N PHE A 36 -4.26 -5.32 13.06
CA PHE A 36 -4.50 -6.21 11.93
C PHE A 36 -3.92 -7.62 12.11
N SER A 37 -3.43 -7.98 13.31
CA SER A 37 -2.87 -9.32 13.59
C SER A 37 -3.85 -10.46 13.30
N PHE A 38 -5.16 -10.18 13.36
CA PHE A 38 -6.23 -11.14 13.03
C PHE A 38 -6.25 -11.59 11.56
N ILE A 39 -5.55 -10.92 10.65
CA ILE A 39 -5.55 -11.28 9.21
C ILE A 39 -4.66 -12.51 8.96
N THR A 40 -3.66 -12.74 9.83
CA THR A 40 -2.69 -13.83 9.70
C THR A 40 -2.95 -15.01 10.62
N ASP A 41 -3.87 -14.86 11.57
CA ASP A 41 -4.43 -15.94 12.39
C ASP A 41 -5.53 -16.71 11.63
#